data_AF-A0A2U3BAX4-F1
#
_entry.id   AF-A0A2U3BAX4-F1
#
_cell.length_a   1.000
_cell.length_b   1.000
_cell.length_c   1.000
_cell.angle_alpha   90.00
_cell.angle_beta   90.00
_cell.angle_gamma   90.00
#
_symmetry.space_group_name_H-M   'P 1'
#
loop_
_entity.id
_entity.type
_entity.pdbx_description
1 polymer ?
#
loop_
_entity_poly.entity_id
_entity_poly.type
_entity_poly.pdbx_seq_one_letter_code
_entity_poly.pdbx_strand_id
1 'polypeptide(L)'
;MKYTITDKCTGCHACQTVCPSSAVYKTEAQEGPLFQIHSKRCTGCEGTYDDPQCASICPIEEAIVNEVNIPVNPLGSLTGIQPEA
;
A
#
# COMPACT_ATOMS: atom_id res chain seq x y z
N MET A 1 3.74 -7.67 -9.43
CA MET A 1 4.03 -7.99 -8.00
C MET A 1 2.78 -7.77 -7.15
N LYS A 2 2.48 -8.58 -6.12
CA LYS A 2 1.34 -8.31 -5.20
C LYS A 2 1.78 -7.52 -3.97
N TYR A 3 0.81 -6.85 -3.35
CA TYR A 3 1.02 -5.97 -2.20
C TYR A 3 0.04 -6.28 -1.07
N THR A 4 0.44 -5.93 0.14
CA THR A 4 -0.34 -6.08 1.37
C THR A 4 -0.29 -4.77 2.17
N ILE A 5 -1.39 -4.45 2.86
CA ILE A 5 -1.46 -3.32 3.80
C ILE A 5 -1.12 -3.85 5.20
N THR A 6 -0.17 -3.21 5.88
CA THR A 6 0.23 -3.55 7.26
C THR A 6 -0.68 -2.88 8.29
N ASP A 7 -0.51 -3.23 9.55
CA ASP A 7 -1.21 -2.64 10.70
C ASP A 7 -0.96 -1.13 10.89
N LYS A 8 0.02 -0.54 10.17
CA LYS A 8 0.25 0.91 10.12
C LYS A 8 -0.84 1.69 9.38
N CYS A 9 -1.81 1.01 8.76
CA CYS A 9 -2.93 1.65 8.10
C CYS A 9 -3.72 2.58 9.03
N THR A 10 -3.83 3.86 8.67
CA THR A 10 -4.61 4.86 9.44
C THR A 10 -6.04 5.04 8.96
N GLY A 11 -6.50 4.26 7.96
CA GLY A 11 -7.88 4.32 7.48
C GLY A 11 -8.23 5.53 6.60
N CYS A 12 -7.24 6.22 6.03
CA CYS A 12 -7.46 7.45 5.24
C CYS A 12 -8.16 7.25 3.88
N HIS A 13 -8.43 6.00 3.46
CA HIS A 13 -9.11 5.64 2.21
C HIS A 13 -8.36 5.96 0.90
N ALA A 14 -7.25 6.70 0.93
CA ALA A 14 -6.55 7.16 -0.28
C ALA A 14 -6.13 6.04 -1.25
N CYS A 15 -5.64 4.90 -0.74
CA CYS A 15 -5.24 3.79 -1.60
C CYS A 15 -6.43 3.09 -2.29
N GLN A 16 -7.64 3.19 -1.74
CA GLN A 16 -8.84 2.61 -2.34
C GLN A 16 -9.23 3.34 -3.63
N THR A 17 -9.11 4.67 -3.65
CA THR A 17 -9.56 5.48 -4.79
C THR A 17 -8.64 5.37 -6.01
N VAL A 18 -7.36 5.09 -5.80
CA VAL A 18 -6.35 5.06 -6.88
C VAL A 18 -6.04 3.66 -7.41
N CYS A 19 -6.55 2.59 -6.78
CA CYS A 19 -6.23 1.22 -7.17
C CYS A 19 -6.90 0.84 -8.50
N PRO A 20 -6.15 0.63 -9.61
CA PRO A 20 -6.75 0.43 -10.94
C PRO A 20 -7.57 -0.86 -11.06
N SER A 21 -7.22 -1.89 -10.29
CA SER A 21 -7.92 -3.17 -10.30
C SER A 21 -8.98 -3.31 -9.20
N SER A 22 -9.29 -2.22 -8.47
CA SER A 22 -10.24 -2.23 -7.35
C SER A 22 -9.94 -3.35 -6.34
N ALA A 23 -8.65 -3.61 -6.11
CA ALA A 23 -8.19 -4.66 -5.21
C ALA A 23 -8.18 -4.23 -3.75
N VAL A 24 -8.11 -2.93 -3.47
CA VAL A 24 -8.17 -2.38 -2.11
C VAL A 24 -9.63 -2.30 -1.65
N TYR A 25 -9.91 -2.84 -0.46
CA TYR A 25 -11.25 -2.83 0.14
C TYR A 25 -11.18 -2.50 1.62
N LYS A 26 -12.25 -1.87 2.13
CA LYS A 26 -12.43 -1.61 3.56
C LYS A 26 -12.81 -2.91 4.27
N THR A 27 -12.22 -3.13 5.45
CA THR A 27 -12.55 -4.25 6.34
C THR A 27 -13.51 -3.81 7.43
N GLU A 28 -14.15 -4.78 8.10
CA GLU A 28 -14.92 -4.55 9.34
C GLU A 28 -14.10 -4.92 10.59
N ALA A 29 -12.78 -4.96 10.46
CA ALA A 29 -11.91 -5.48 11.50
C ALA A 29 -11.93 -4.57 12.74
N GLN A 30 -12.09 -5.17 13.92
CA GLN A 30 -11.90 -4.48 15.21
C GLN A 30 -10.41 -4.31 15.54
N GLU A 31 -9.57 -5.18 14.97
CA GLU A 31 -8.12 -5.23 15.15
C GLU A 31 -7.42 -5.42 13.79
N GLY A 32 -6.26 -4.79 13.60
CA GLY A 32 -5.53 -4.80 12.32
C GLY A 32 -5.96 -3.67 11.37
N PRO A 33 -5.54 -3.71 10.10
CA PRO A 33 -5.75 -2.60 9.19
C PRO A 33 -7.20 -2.48 8.71
N LEU A 34 -7.70 -1.24 8.71
CA LEU A 34 -9.04 -0.88 8.20
C LEU A 34 -9.20 -1.08 6.69
N PHE A 35 -8.10 -1.20 5.96
CA PHE A 35 -8.08 -1.50 4.53
C PHE A 35 -7.15 -2.70 4.27
N GLN A 36 -7.55 -3.55 3.33
CA GLN A 36 -6.74 -4.68 2.86
C GLN A 36 -6.71 -4.74 1.33
N ILE A 37 -5.74 -5.48 0.79
CA ILE A 37 -5.59 -5.72 -0.65
C ILE A 37 -5.97 -7.18 -0.95
N HIS A 38 -6.94 -7.37 -1.84
CA HIS A 38 -7.34 -8.69 -2.27
C HIS A 38 -6.28 -9.28 -3.21
N SER A 39 -5.53 -10.27 -2.73
CA SER A 39 -4.36 -10.84 -3.42
C SER A 39 -4.64 -11.37 -4.83
N LYS A 40 -5.85 -11.88 -5.10
CA LYS A 40 -6.24 -12.36 -6.45
C LYS A 40 -6.67 -11.24 -7.41
N ARG A 41 -6.94 -10.03 -6.90
CA ARG A 41 -7.34 -8.87 -7.72
C ARG A 41 -6.19 -7.89 -7.91
N CYS A 42 -5.20 -7.91 -7.02
CA CYS A 42 -4.02 -7.06 -7.15
C CYS A 42 -3.25 -7.45 -8.42
N THR A 43 -3.15 -6.49 -9.36
CA THR A 43 -2.37 -6.64 -10.60
C THR A 43 -0.95 -6.09 -10.45
N GLY A 44 -0.60 -5.59 -9.27
CA GLY A 44 0.64 -4.85 -9.08
C GLY A 44 0.71 -3.52 -9.84
N CYS A 45 -0.42 -3.03 -10.35
CA CYS A 45 -0.51 -1.92 -11.30
C CYS A 45 0.17 -2.18 -12.67
N GLU A 46 0.67 -3.40 -12.90
CA GLU A 46 1.38 -3.76 -14.14
C GLU A 46 0.50 -3.53 -15.37
N GLY A 47 1.07 -2.89 -16.39
CA GLY A 47 0.39 -2.54 -17.63
C GLY A 47 -0.56 -1.33 -17.55
N THR A 48 -0.70 -0.70 -16.38
CA THR A 48 -1.48 0.55 -16.21
C THR A 48 -0.63 1.71 -15.69
N TYR A 49 0.27 1.44 -14.74
CA TYR A 49 1.19 2.42 -14.16
C TYR A 49 2.57 1.79 -13.94
N ASP A 50 3.60 2.62 -13.95
CA ASP A 50 4.98 2.20 -13.65
C ASP A 50 5.18 1.91 -12.15
N ASP A 51 4.47 2.65 -11.30
CA ASP A 51 4.56 2.56 -9.84
C ASP A 51 3.28 2.01 -9.19
N PRO A 52 3.40 1.34 -8.03
CA PRO A 52 2.26 0.86 -7.27
C PRO A 52 1.50 2.02 -6.62
N GLN A 53 0.36 2.36 -7.21
CA GLN A 53 -0.44 3.52 -6.81
C GLN A 53 -0.85 3.54 -5.33
N CYS A 54 -1.08 2.36 -4.74
CA CYS A 54 -1.40 2.25 -3.31
C CYS A 54 -0.26 2.71 -2.41
N ALA A 55 1.00 2.47 -2.77
CA ALA A 55 2.17 2.94 -2.03
C ALA A 55 2.47 4.41 -2.35
N SER A 56 2.38 4.81 -3.62
CA SER A 56 2.64 6.19 -4.05
C SER A 56 1.72 7.22 -3.39
N ILE A 57 0.46 6.85 -3.12
CA ILE A 57 -0.50 7.75 -2.44
C ILE A 57 -0.51 7.59 -0.92
N CYS A 58 0.13 6.55 -0.37
CA CYS A 58 0.00 6.25 1.06
C CYS A 58 0.77 7.29 1.88
N PRO A 59 0.11 8.01 2.81
CA PRO A 59 0.78 9.02 3.61
C PRO A 59 1.56 8.42 4.80
N ILE A 60 1.57 7.10 4.94
CA ILE A 60 2.20 6.39 6.08
C ILE A 60 3.28 5.45 5.52
N GLU A 61 4.54 5.77 5.79
CA GLU A 61 5.67 4.91 5.44
C GLU A 61 5.53 3.51 6.07
N GLU A 62 6.00 2.50 5.34
CA GLU A 62 5.95 1.08 5.69
C GLU A 62 4.53 0.51 5.84
N ALA A 63 3.49 1.26 5.44
CA ALA A 63 2.13 0.77 5.43
C ALA A 63 1.84 -0.20 4.28
N ILE A 64 2.63 -0.16 3.20
CA ILE A 64 2.48 -1.04 2.04
C ILE A 64 3.73 -1.89 1.90
N VAL A 65 3.56 -3.21 1.87
CA VAL A 65 4.66 -4.17 1.69
C VAL A 65 4.41 -5.06 0.47
N ASN A 66 5.50 -5.57 -0.11
CA ASN A 66 5.44 -6.59 -1.16
C ASN A 66 5.25 -8.01 -0.59
N GLU A 67 5.27 -9.02 -1.47
CA GLU A 67 5.07 -10.43 -1.13
C GLU A 67 6.10 -11.01 -0.14
N VAL A 68 7.26 -10.37 0.00
CA VAL A 68 8.33 -10.76 0.94
C VAL A 68 8.41 -9.82 2.15
N ASN A 69 7.33 -9.09 2.44
CA ASN A 69 7.22 -8.13 3.56
C ASN A 69 8.24 -6.99 3.55
N ILE A 70 8.78 -6.62 2.38
CA ILE A 70 9.63 -5.44 2.24
C ILE A 70 8.74 -4.20 1.99
N PRO A 71 8.91 -3.11 2.76
CA PRO A 71 8.23 -1.84 2.52
C PRO A 71 8.43 -1.31 1.10
N VAL A 72 7.34 -0.95 0.45
CA VAL A 72 7.34 -0.32 -0.88
C VAL A 72 7.48 1.20 -0.75
N ASN A 73 6.97 1.76 0.35
CA ASN A 73 7.19 3.13 0.77
C ASN A 73 8.05 3.14 2.06
N PRO A 74 9.37 2.88 1.96
CA PRO A 74 10.24 2.76 3.13
C PRO A 74 10.34 4.08 3.90
N LEU A 75 10.90 4.01 5.11
CA LEU A 75 11.17 5.22 5.91
C LEU A 75 11.92 6.26 5.09
N GLY A 76 11.53 7.53 5.23
CA GLY A 76 12.15 8.63 4.53
C GLY A 76 11.71 8.83 3.07
N SER A 77 10.99 7.87 2.47
CA SER A 77 10.50 7.96 1.09
C SER A 77 9.53 9.13 0.86
N LEU A 78 8.77 9.57 1.88
CA LEU A 78 7.83 10.69 1.76
C LEU A 78 8.51 12.05 1.95
N THR A 79 9.68 12.09 2.59
CA THR A 79 10.42 13.32 2.89
C THR A 79 11.64 13.52 1.99
N GLY A 80 12.03 12.49 1.24
CA GLY A 80 13.26 12.48 0.44
C GLY A 80 14.53 12.32 1.26
N ILE A 81 14.41 12.04 2.57
CA ILE A 81 15.54 11.79 3.47
C ILE A 81 15.79 10.29 3.43
N GLN A 82 16.83 9.80 2.76
CA GLN A 82 17.09 8.36 2.78
C GLN A 82 17.49 7.92 4.22
N PRO A 83 16.96 6.80 4.73
CA PRO A 83 17.22 6.33 6.11
C PRO A 83 18.67 5.85 6.31
N GLU A 84 19.48 5.87 5.25
CA GLU A 84 20.93 5.62 5.27
C GLU A 84 21.66 6.81 4.63
N ALA A 85 21.98 7.81 5.45
CA ALA A 85 23.14 8.67 5.29
C ALA A 85 24.06 8.47 6.50
#